data_AF-A0AAV3SJ88-F1
#
_entry.id   AF-A0AAV3SJ88-F1
#
_cell.length_a   1.000
_cell.length_b   1.000
_cell.length_c   1.000
_cell.angle_alpha   90.00
_cell.angle_beta   90.00
_cell.angle_gamma   90.00
#
_symmetry.space_group_name_H-M   'P 1'
#
loop_
_entity.id
_entity.type
_entity.pdbx_description
1 polymer ?
#
loop_
_entity_poly.entity_id
_entity_poly.type
_entity_poly.pdbx_seq_one_letter_code
_entity_poly.pdbx_strand_id
1 'polypeptide(L)' 'MSLPPEEGDVHTYERTFTNEDVRQFGEASGDQQAIHTEPDEEGRLTVQGLLTVLC' A
#
# COMPACT_ATOMS: atom_id res chain seq x y z
N MET A 1 20.40 3.03 17.87
CA MET A 1 19.70 4.29 18.20
C MET A 1 19.74 5.15 16.95
N SER A 2 18.58 5.55 16.41
CA SER A 2 18.54 6.51 15.30
C SER A 2 18.94 7.88 15.81
N LEU A 3 19.76 8.62 15.08
CA LEU A 3 19.96 10.05 15.33
C LEU A 3 18.66 10.81 15.01
N PRO A 4 18.41 11.96 15.66
CA PRO A 4 17.29 12.82 15.30
C PRO A 4 17.49 13.36 13.87
N PRO A 5 16.40 13.54 13.09
CA PRO A 5 16.50 14.12 11.76
C PRO A 5 16.95 15.60 11.83
N GLU A 6 17.72 16.03 10.85
CA GLU A 6 18.23 17.39 10.67
C GLU A 6 17.49 18.14 9.54
N GLU A 7 17.59 19.47 9.53
CA GLU A 7 16.95 20.29 8.50
C GLU A 7 17.59 20.03 7.12
N GLY A 8 16.76 19.62 6.16
CA GLY A 8 17.20 19.24 4.82
C GLY A 8 17.31 17.73 4.60
N ASP A 9 17.11 16.91 5.63
CA ASP A 9 17.08 15.46 5.49
C ASP A 9 15.89 14.99 4.63
N VAL A 10 16.18 14.12 3.66
CA VAL A 10 15.20 13.44 2.82
C VAL A 10 15.30 11.94 3.06
N HIS A 11 14.18 11.34 3.43
CA HIS A 11 14.08 9.90 3.59
C HIS A 11 13.13 9.33 2.54
N THR A 12 13.62 8.33 1.81
CA THR A 12 12.80 7.54 0.89
C THR A 12 12.53 6.19 1.51
N TYR A 13 11.27 5.77 1.48
CA TYR A 13 10.87 4.43 1.88
C TYR A 13 10.18 3.74 0.71
N GLU A 14 10.53 2.48 0.49
CA GLU A 14 9.93 1.65 -0.54
C GLU A 14 9.38 0.38 0.10
N ARG A 15 8.17 -0.02 -0.30
CA ARG A 15 7.53 -1.27 0.11
C ARG A 15 6.83 -1.90 -1.09
N THR A 16 6.94 -3.23 -1.18
CA THR A 16 6.16 -4.03 -2.12
C THR A 16 4.92 -4.58 -1.42
N PHE A 17 3.75 -4.38 -2.01
CA PHE A 17 2.49 -4.94 -1.53
C PHE A 17 2.17 -6.25 -2.23
N THR A 18 1.60 -7.18 -1.49
CA THR A 18 1.06 -8.44 -2.01
C THR A 18 -0.46 -8.33 -2.22
N ASN A 19 -1.03 -9.26 -2.98
CA ASN A 19 -2.49 -9.36 -3.12
C ASN A 19 -3.18 -9.57 -1.76
N GLU A 20 -2.51 -10.19 -0.80
CA GLU A 20 -3.03 -10.35 0.55
C GLU A 20 -3.11 -9.01 1.30
N ASP A 21 -2.08 -8.15 1.19
CA ASP A 21 -2.09 -6.81 1.78
C ASP A 21 -3.26 -5.97 1.24
N VAL A 22 -3.49 -6.02 -0.08
CA VAL A 22 -4.58 -5.31 -0.76
C VAL A 22 -5.95 -5.79 -0.26
N ARG A 23 -6.11 -7.11 -0.09
CA ARG A 23 -7.36 -7.69 0.42
C ARG A 23 -7.60 -7.31 1.88
N GLN A 24 -6.60 -7.45 2.75
CA GLN A 24 -6.72 -7.10 4.16
C GLN A 24 -7.04 -5.61 4.34
N PHE A 25 -6.44 -4.74 3.50
CA PHE A 25 -6.76 -3.32 3.52
C PHE A 25 -8.19 -3.03 3.06
N GLY A 26 -8.69 -3.74 2.03
CA GLY A 26 -10.09 -3.63 1.59
C GLY A 26 -11.07 -3.99 2.71
N GLU A 27 -10.81 -5.09 3.44
CA GLU A 27 -11.62 -5.50 4.59
C GLU A 27 -11.60 -4.46 5.72
N ALA A 28 -10.43 -3.88 6.02
CA ALA A 28 -10.26 -2.91 7.09
C ALA A 28 -10.83 -1.52 6.76
N SER A 29 -10.68 -1.07 5.52
CA SER A 29 -11.14 0.25 5.04
C SER A 29 -12.61 0.24 4.59
N GLY A 30 -13.16 -0.93 4.29
CA GLY A 30 -14.45 -1.10 3.62
C GLY A 30 -14.40 -0.88 2.11
N ASP A 31 -13.23 -0.61 1.53
CA ASP A 31 -13.03 -0.43 0.10
C ASP A 31 -12.90 -1.77 -0.63
N GLN A 32 -14.06 -2.25 -1.09
CA GLN A 32 -14.25 -3.57 -1.73
C GLN A 32 -14.49 -3.44 -3.24
N GLN A 33 -14.00 -2.38 -3.89
CA GLN A 33 -14.15 -2.25 -5.34
C GLN A 33 -13.49 -3.44 -6.06
N ALA A 34 -14.10 -3.91 -7.16
CA ALA A 34 -13.66 -5.10 -7.89
C ALA A 34 -12.17 -5.06 -8.29
N ILE A 35 -11.62 -3.88 -8.59
CA ILE A 35 -10.20 -3.68 -8.93
C ILE A 35 -9.23 -4.05 -7.79
N HIS A 36 -9.72 -4.19 -6.55
CA HIS A 36 -8.98 -4.55 -5.34
C HIS A 36 -9.24 -5.99 -4.89
N THR A 37 -10.28 -6.64 -5.41
CA THR A 37 -10.70 -7.99 -4.97
C THR A 37 -10.64 -9.03 -6.09
N GLU A 38 -10.75 -8.60 -7.34
CA GLU A 38 -10.73 -9.46 -8.53
C GLU A 38 -9.42 -9.22 -9.30
N PRO A 39 -8.50 -10.20 -9.32
CA PRO A 39 -7.27 -10.07 -10.06
C PRO A 39 -7.53 -10.05 -11.58
N ASP A 40 -6.71 -9.31 -12.31
CA ASP A 40 -6.74 -9.26 -13.77
C ASP A 40 -6.30 -10.59 -14.42
N GLU A 41 -6.30 -10.65 -15.76
CA GLU A 41 -5.88 -11.83 -16.53
C GLU A 41 -4.44 -12.30 -16.22
N GLU A 42 -3.63 -11.43 -15.63
CA GLU A 42 -2.23 -11.68 -15.23
C GLU A 42 -2.10 -11.93 -13.72
N GLY A 43 -3.21 -12.00 -12.97
CA GLY A 43 -3.24 -12.29 -11.54
C GLY A 43 -2.99 -11.08 -10.63
N ARG A 44 -3.03 -9.85 -11.17
CA ARG A 44 -2.64 -8.63 -10.44
C ARG A 44 -3.86 -7.89 -9.89
N LEU A 45 -3.68 -7.27 -8.74
CA LEU A 45 -4.65 -6.35 -8.13
C LEU A 45 -4.12 -4.92 -8.16
N THR A 46 -5.03 -3.96 -8.31
CA THR A 46 -4.70 -2.56 -8.11
C THR A 46 -4.68 -2.28 -6.60
N VAL A 47 -3.69 -1.54 -6.12
CA VAL A 47 -3.60 -1.15 -4.71
C VAL A 47 -4.55 0.03 -4.42
N GLN A 48 -5.23 0.02 -3.27
CA GLN A 48 -6.05 1.14 -2.82
C GLN A 48 -5.20 2.41 -2.65
N GLY A 49 -5.67 3.56 -3.14
CA GLY A 49 -4.95 4.83 -2.99
C GLY A 49 -4.65 5.19 -1.53
N LEU A 50 -5.53 4.80 -0.61
CA LEU A 50 -5.31 4.98 0.84
C LEU A 50 -4.21 4.07 1.41
N LEU A 51 -3.90 2.95 0.76
CA LEU A 51 -2.77 2.10 1.16
C LEU A 51 -1.43 2.73 0.74
N THR A 52 -1.43 3.60 -0.28
CA THR A 52 -0.22 4.30 -0.73
C THR A 52 0.12 5.57 0.04
N VAL A 53 -0.81 6.17 0.79
CA VAL A 53 -0.52 7.36 1.63
C VAL A 53 0.17 7.03 2.96
N LEU A 54 0.35 5.74 3.27
CA LEU A 54 1.04 5.25 4.47
C LEU A 54 2.55 4.99 4.23
N CYS A 55 3.04 5.24 3.01
CA CYS A 55 4.47 5.24 2.68
C CYS A 55 5.07 6.65 2.79
#